data_AF-A0A2U8WTP2-F1
#
_entry.id   AF-A0A2U8WTP2-F1
#
_cell.length_a   1.000
_cell.length_b   1.000
_cell.length_c   1.000
_cell.angle_alpha   90.00
_cell.angle_beta   90.00
_cell.angle_gamma   90.00
#
_symmetry.space_group_name_H-M   'P 1'
#
loop_
_entity.id
_entity.type
_entity.pdbx_description
1 polymer ?
#
loop_
_entity_poly.entity_id
_entity_poly.type
_entity_poly.pdbx_seq_one_letter_code
_entity_poly.pdbx_strand_id
1 'polypeptide(L)' 'MKPNQIERPGCRTITIEEAGRQLGLSRNSAYQAAGRGEIPTIRIGRRLLVPLIAFERMLDQATVVKTEAA' A
#
# COMPACT_ATOMS: atom_id res chain seq x y z
N MET A 1 -6.18 -0.31 29.78
CA MET A 1 -6.50 1.03 29.26
C MET A 1 -5.28 1.55 28.52
N LYS A 2 -5.21 1.39 27.18
CA LYS A 2 -4.09 1.95 26.41
C LYS A 2 -4.35 3.45 26.22
N PRO A 3 -3.38 4.32 26.53
CA PRO A 3 -3.60 5.75 26.53
C PRO A 3 -3.87 6.26 25.11
N ASN A 4 -4.80 7.21 25.06
CA ASN A 4 -5.10 8.17 24.00
C ASN A 4 -3.91 8.45 23.03
N GLN A 5 -3.77 7.63 21.98
CA GLN A 5 -2.84 7.89 20.89
C GLN A 5 -3.48 8.92 19.95
N ILE A 6 -3.29 10.20 20.25
CA ILE A 6 -3.37 11.22 19.20
C ILE A 6 -2.09 11.04 18.38
N GLU A 7 -2.08 10.02 17.51
CA GLU A 7 -1.02 9.83 16.53
C GLU A 7 -1.00 11.08 15.66
N ARG A 8 0.03 11.92 15.81
CA ARG A 8 0.35 12.93 14.78
C ARG A 8 0.32 12.15 13.46
N PRO A 9 -0.48 12.55 12.46
CA PRO A 9 -0.57 11.74 11.25
C PRO A 9 0.77 11.84 10.54
N GLY A 10 1.67 10.90 10.84
CA GLY A 10 2.74 10.53 9.94
C GLY A 10 2.10 10.26 8.58
N CYS A 11 2.79 10.61 7.51
CA CYS A 11 2.27 10.53 6.16
C CYS A 11 1.55 9.18 5.94
N ARG A 12 0.22 9.21 5.79
CA ARG A 12 -0.61 8.01 5.56
C ARG A 12 -0.56 7.53 4.10
N THR A 13 0.41 8.03 3.36
CA THR A 13 0.63 7.79 1.96
C THR A 13 2.12 7.63 1.70
N ILE A 14 2.48 6.66 0.87
CA ILE A 14 3.82 6.46 0.35
C ILE A 14 3.86 6.79 -1.15
N THR A 15 5.05 6.92 -1.71
CA THR A 15 5.23 7.08 -3.17
C THR A 15 5.07 5.73 -3.89
N ILE A 16 4.85 5.77 -5.21
CA ILE A 16 4.83 4.56 -6.04
C ILE A 16 6.14 3.78 -5.94
N GLU A 17 7.26 4.47 -5.84
CA GLU A 17 8.59 3.86 -5.72
C GLU A 17 8.78 3.12 -4.39
N GLU A 18 8.32 3.71 -3.29
CA GLU A 18 8.36 3.07 -1.97
C GLU A 18 7.46 1.83 -1.93
N ALA A 19 6.24 1.93 -2.46
CA ALA A 19 5.34 0.78 -2.60
C ALA A 19 5.97 -0.31 -3.48
N GLY A 20 6.57 0.07 -4.60
CA GLY A 20 7.31 -0.84 -5.48
C GLY A 20 8.43 -1.58 -4.76
N ARG A 21 9.25 -0.88 -3.98
CA ARG A 21 10.33 -1.51 -3.18
C ARG A 21 9.78 -2.52 -2.17
N GLN A 22 8.65 -2.22 -1.52
CA GLN A 22 8.00 -3.15 -0.59
C GLN A 22 7.45 -4.40 -1.30
N LEU A 23 7.06 -4.28 -2.57
CA LEU A 23 6.64 -5.41 -3.42
C LEU A 23 7.81 -6.14 -4.12
N GLY A 24 9.06 -5.69 -3.96
CA GLY A 24 10.20 -6.24 -4.70
C GLY A 24 10.26 -5.84 -6.19
N LEU A 25 9.58 -4.76 -6.57
CA LEU A 25 9.50 -4.26 -7.94
C LEU A 25 10.56 -3.19 -8.23
N SER A 26 11.03 -3.16 -9.48
CA SER A 26 11.79 -2.02 -9.99
C SER A 26 10.91 -0.75 -10.06
N ARG A 27 11.53 0.43 -10.13
CA ARG A 27 10.82 1.70 -10.32
C ARG A 27 9.85 1.65 -11.51
N ASN A 28 10.32 1.19 -12.68
CA ASN A 28 9.48 1.11 -13.87
C ASN A 28 8.32 0.13 -13.69
N SER A 29 8.57 -1.04 -13.10
CA SER A 29 7.54 -2.04 -12.80
C SER A 29 6.49 -1.48 -11.85
N ALA A 30 6.89 -0.71 -10.83
CA ALA A 30 5.98 -0.07 -9.89
C ALA A 30 5.07 0.98 -10.56
N TYR A 31 5.63 1.84 -11.42
CA TYR A 31 4.82 2.79 -12.20
C TYR A 31 3.88 2.10 -13.18
N GLN A 32 4.30 0.99 -13.81
CA GLN A 32 3.40 0.20 -14.64
C GLN A 32 2.27 -0.43 -13.84
N ALA A 33 2.57 -1.05 -12.69
CA ALA A 33 1.57 -1.64 -11.80
C ALA A 33 0.58 -0.57 -11.28
N ALA A 34 1.07 0.61 -10.93
CA ALA A 34 0.22 1.76 -10.60
C ALA A 34 -0.67 2.19 -11.78
N GLY A 35 -0.13 2.24 -13.00
CA GLY A 35 -0.87 2.57 -14.22
C GLY A 35 -1.94 1.53 -14.58
N ARG A 36 -1.71 0.25 -14.24
CA ARG A 36 -2.69 -0.84 -14.39
C ARG A 36 -3.73 -0.90 -13.28
N GLY A 37 -3.54 -0.14 -12.20
CA GLY A 37 -4.38 -0.19 -11.01
C GLY A 37 -4.11 -1.37 -10.07
N GLU A 38 -3.01 -2.10 -10.27
CA GLU A 38 -2.56 -3.17 -9.38
C GLU A 38 -2.06 -2.59 -8.04
N ILE A 39 -1.34 -1.45 -8.08
CA ILE A 39 -0.98 -0.70 -6.87
C ILE A 39 -2.08 0.35 -6.62
N PRO A 40 -2.69 0.38 -5.43
CA PRO A 40 -3.72 1.36 -5.10
C PRO A 40 -3.13 2.76 -5.07
N THR A 41 -3.59 3.65 -5.94
CA THR A 41 -3.08 5.02 -6.05
C THR A 41 -4.19 6.06 -5.97
N ILE A 42 -3.88 7.21 -5.39
CA ILE A 42 -4.68 8.43 -5.42
C ILE A 42 -3.87 9.54 -6.07
N ARG A 43 -4.55 10.38 -6.85
CA ARG A 43 -3.93 11.55 -7.49
C ARG A 43 -4.37 12.82 -6.78
N ILE A 44 -3.40 13.54 -6.24
CA ILE A 44 -3.61 14.83 -5.58
C ILE A 44 -2.82 15.89 -6.37
N GLY A 45 -3.55 16.66 -7.19
CA GLY A 45 -2.96 17.58 -8.17
C GLY A 45 -2.00 16.85 -9.11
N ARG A 46 -0.72 17.22 -9.06
CA ARG A 46 0.36 16.62 -9.87
C ARG A 46 1.05 15.41 -9.23
N ARG A 47 0.66 15.03 -8.00
CA ARG A 47 1.29 13.92 -7.28
C ARG A 47 0.44 12.66 -7.36
N LEU A 48 1.09 11.54 -7.60
CA LEU A 48 0.54 10.19 -7.42
C LEU A 48 1.07 9.64 -6.10
N LEU A 49 0.15 9.23 -5.24
CA LEU A 49 0.44 8.72 -3.91
C LEU A 49 -0.26 7.38 -3.72
N VAL A 50 0.34 6.51 -2.93
CA VAL A 50 -0.19 5.20 -2.55
C VAL A 50 -0.71 5.30 -1.12
N PRO A 51 -2.03 5.21 -0.88
CA PRO A 51 -2.56 5.20 0.48
C PRO A 51 -2.09 3.95 1.23
N LEU A 52 -1.45 4.14 2.38
CA LEU A 52 -0.85 3.04 3.14
C LEU A 52 -1.91 1.99 3.53
N ILE A 53 -3.07 2.44 4.01
CA ILE A 53 -4.18 1.55 4.41
C ILE A 53 -4.67 0.70 3.23
N ALA A 54 -4.77 1.27 2.03
CA ALA A 54 -5.23 0.52 0.85
C ALA A 54 -4.18 -0.50 0.40
N PHE A 55 -2.91 -0.11 0.46
CA PHE A 55 -1.78 -0.97 0.15
C PHE A 55 -1.66 -2.15 1.12
N GLU A 56 -1.77 -1.90 2.43
CA GLU A 56 -1.76 -2.95 3.45
C GLU A 56 -2.94 -3.92 3.28
N ARG A 57 -4.15 -3.40 3.02
CA ARG A 57 -5.32 -4.25 2.74
C ARG A 57 -5.14 -5.13 1.51
N MET A 58 -4.52 -4.60 0.46
CA MET A 58 -4.21 -5.37 -0.75
C MET A 58 -3.26 -6.54 -0.43
N LEU A 59 -2.25 -6.31 0.41
CA LEU A 59 -1.31 -7.36 0.84
C LEU A 59 -1.99 -8.41 1.73
N ASP A 60 -2.85 -7.97 2.66
CA ASP A 60 -3.55 -8.84 3.59
C ASP A 60 -4.53 -9.79 2.87
N GLN A 61 -5.27 -9.28 1.88
CA GLN A 61 -6.21 -10.05 1.07
C GLN A 61 -5.55 -11.21 0.29
N ALA A 62 -4.26 -11.13 -0.02
CA ALA A 62 -3.54 -12.19 -0.72
C ALA A 62 -3.23 -13.41 0.19
N THR A 63 -3.38 -13.29 1.51
CA THR A 63 -2.93 -14.31 2.48
C THR A 63 -3.99 -15.34 2.89
N VAL A 64 -5.17 -15.36 2.27
CA VAL A 64 -6.22 -16.35 2.59
C VAL A 64 -5.95 -17.70 1.91
N VAL A 65 -4.82 -18.34 2.24
CA VAL A 65 -4.70 -19.80 2.10
C VAL A 65 -5.31 -20.38 3.37
N LYS A 66 -6.58 -20.80 3.27
CA LYS A 66 -7.23 -21.64 4.28
C LYS A 66 -6.43 -22.93 4.42
N THR A 67 -5.59 -23.04 5.43
CA THR A 67 -5.25 -24.35 5.98
C THR A 67 -6.39 -24.73 6.93
N GLU A 68 -7.49 -25.20 6.36
CA GLU A 68 -8.40 -26.12 7.06
C GLU A 68 -7.83 -27.52 6.86
N ALA A 69 -7.20 -28.07 7.89
CA ALA A 69 -7.00 -29.50 8.05
C ALA A 69 -7.19 -29.81 9.53
N ALA A 70 -8.43 -30.18 9.84
CA ALA A 70 -8.82 -30.91 11.04
C ALA A 70 -8.31 -32.35 10.98
#